data_AF-A0A9P4DLY6-F1
#
_entry.id   AF-A0A9P4DLY6-F1
#
_cell.length_a   1.000
_cell.length_b   1.000
_cell.length_c   1.000
_cell.angle_alpha   90.00
_cell.angle_beta   90.00
_cell.angle_gamma   90.00
#
_symmetry.space_group_name_H-M   'P 1'
#
loop_
_entity.id
_entity.type
_entity.pdbx_description
1 polymer ?
#
loop_
_entity_poly.entity_id
_entity_poly.type
_entity_poly.pdbx_seq_one_letter_code
_entity_poly.pdbx_strand_id
1 'polypeptide(L)'
;MKMKNIAKISLLLGILATGVNTTTEKPVHAEKKPIVISENSKKLKAYYTQPSIEYKNVTGYISFIQPSIKFMNIIDGNSVNNLALIGKDKQHYHTGVHRNLNIFYVNEDKRFEGAKYSIGGITSANDKAVDLIAEARVIKADHIGEYDYDFFPFKIDKEAMSLKEIDFKLRKYLIDNYGLYGEMSTGKITVKKKYYGKYTFELDKKLQEDRMSDVINVTDIDRIEIKVRKA
;
A
#
# COMPACT_ATOMS: atom_id res chain seq x y z
N MET A 1 24.28 37.05 -17.95
CA MET A 1 24.35 36.39 -19.27
C MET A 1 23.18 35.43 -19.38
N LYS A 2 22.22 35.70 -20.29
CA LYS A 2 21.02 34.87 -20.53
C LYS A 2 21.38 33.75 -21.51
N MET A 3 21.13 32.48 -21.15
CA MET A 3 21.27 31.36 -22.08
C MET A 3 20.03 31.29 -22.98
N LYS A 4 20.29 31.22 -24.29
CA LYS A 4 19.30 31.14 -25.37
C LYS A 4 18.89 29.70 -25.63
N ASN A 5 17.62 29.53 -25.99
CA ASN A 5 17.05 28.33 -26.60
C ASN A 5 17.88 27.83 -27.80
N ILE A 6 17.98 26.50 -27.93
CA ILE A 6 18.27 25.85 -29.21
C ILE A 6 17.17 24.82 -29.45
N ALA A 7 16.24 25.16 -30.33
CA ALA A 7 15.42 24.20 -31.04
C ALA A 7 16.26 23.59 -32.18
N LYS A 8 16.24 22.27 -32.33
CA LYS A 8 16.64 21.51 -33.52
C LYS A 8 15.44 20.59 -33.82
N ILE A 9 14.60 20.79 -34.85
CA ILE A 9 14.83 20.65 -36.31
C ILE A 9 15.55 19.32 -36.59
N SER A 10 15.08 18.34 -37.36
CA SER A 10 13.86 18.06 -38.13
C SER A 10 14.01 16.60 -38.57
N LEU A 11 12.95 15.79 -38.53
CA LEU A 11 13.01 14.40 -39.00
C LEU A 11 12.68 14.38 -40.51
N LEU A 12 13.71 14.23 -41.35
CA LEU A 12 13.55 14.03 -42.79
C LEU A 12 13.49 12.51 -43.05
N LEU A 13 12.31 11.97 -43.35
CA LEU A 13 12.18 10.61 -43.89
C LEU A 13 12.26 10.70 -45.42
N GLY A 14 13.39 10.27 -45.99
CA GLY A 14 13.50 9.99 -47.42
C GLY A 14 12.78 8.67 -47.74
N ILE A 15 11.84 8.71 -48.67
CA ILE A 15 11.19 7.51 -49.22
C ILE A 15 11.77 7.28 -50.61
N LEU A 16 12.46 6.15 -50.81
CA LEU A 16 12.91 5.69 -52.11
C LEU A 16 11.81 4.79 -52.71
N ALA A 17 11.29 5.15 -53.87
CA ALA A 17 10.25 4.39 -54.55
C ALA A 17 10.84 3.36 -55.52
N THR A 18 10.57 2.08 -55.29
CA THR A 18 10.60 1.01 -56.31
C THR A 18 9.52 0.00 -55.98
N GLY A 19 8.74 -0.41 -56.99
CA GLY A 19 7.44 -1.03 -56.83
C GLY A 19 7.39 -2.56 -56.65
N VAL A 20 6.15 -3.03 -56.81
CA VAL A 20 5.62 -4.40 -56.90
C VAL A 20 5.04 -5.00 -55.59
N ASN A 21 3.70 -5.01 -55.56
CA ASN A 21 2.76 -5.88 -54.84
C ASN A 21 3.14 -6.43 -53.46
N THR A 22 2.70 -5.73 -52.41
CA THR A 22 2.34 -6.36 -51.13
C THR A 22 1.12 -5.65 -50.55
N THR A 23 0.16 -6.44 -50.09
CA THR A 23 -1.04 -6.07 -49.35
C THR A 23 -0.80 -4.89 -48.41
N THR A 24 -1.66 -3.86 -48.51
CA THR A 24 -1.73 -2.77 -47.55
C THR A 24 -2.17 -3.33 -46.19
N GLU A 25 -1.23 -3.79 -45.38
CA GLU A 25 -1.41 -3.79 -43.94
C GLU A 25 -1.43 -2.34 -43.51
N LYS A 26 -2.65 -1.81 -43.32
CA LYS A 26 -2.83 -0.57 -42.57
C LYS A 26 -2.09 -0.76 -41.25
N PRO A 27 -1.17 0.14 -40.85
CA PRO A 27 -0.73 0.15 -39.48
C PRO A 27 -1.98 0.42 -38.66
N VAL A 28 -2.48 -0.60 -37.96
CA VAL A 28 -3.50 -0.43 -36.94
C VAL A 28 -2.80 0.37 -35.85
N HIS A 29 -2.87 1.69 -35.96
CA HIS A 29 -2.62 2.56 -34.84
C HIS A 29 -3.75 2.25 -33.87
N ALA A 30 -3.50 1.32 -32.96
CA ALA A 30 -4.39 1.06 -31.85
C ALA A 30 -4.44 2.36 -31.05
N GLU A 31 -5.48 3.14 -31.30
CA GLU A 31 -5.83 4.33 -30.54
C GLU A 31 -5.89 3.86 -29.07
N LYS A 32 -4.86 4.21 -28.27
CA LYS A 32 -4.89 3.93 -26.83
C LYS A 32 -6.07 4.72 -26.28
N LYS A 33 -7.22 4.03 -26.09
CA LYS A 33 -8.37 4.62 -25.41
C LYS A 33 -7.86 5.21 -24.09
N PRO A 34 -8.13 6.49 -23.81
CA PRO A 34 -7.70 7.09 -22.56
C PRO A 34 -8.30 6.30 -21.39
N ILE A 35 -7.44 5.85 -20.47
CA ILE A 35 -7.87 5.10 -19.29
C ILE A 35 -8.64 6.07 -18.40
N VAL A 36 -9.94 5.81 -18.22
CA VAL A 36 -10.79 6.62 -17.33
C VAL A 36 -10.61 6.11 -15.91
N ILE A 37 -9.77 6.80 -15.12
CA ILE A 37 -9.52 6.44 -13.73
C ILE A 37 -10.72 6.84 -12.86
N SER A 38 -11.33 5.87 -12.18
CA SER A 38 -12.47 6.10 -11.30
C SER A 38 -12.11 6.99 -10.10
N GLU A 39 -13.09 7.75 -9.61
CA GLU A 39 -12.90 8.62 -8.44
C GLU A 39 -12.47 7.85 -7.19
N ASN A 40 -12.99 6.63 -7.02
CA ASN A 40 -12.56 5.72 -5.96
C ASN A 40 -11.07 5.35 -6.09
N SER A 41 -10.59 5.05 -7.31
CA SER A 41 -9.16 4.75 -7.54
C SER A 41 -8.28 5.94 -7.20
N LYS A 42 -8.70 7.17 -7.53
CA LYS A 42 -7.95 8.38 -7.14
C LYS A 42 -7.86 8.53 -5.63
N LYS A 43 -8.95 8.29 -4.89
CA LYS A 43 -8.97 8.33 -3.42
C LYS A 43 -8.06 7.27 -2.80
N LEU A 44 -8.12 6.03 -3.30
CA LEU A 44 -7.24 4.95 -2.83
C LEU A 44 -5.78 5.24 -3.13
N LYS A 45 -5.47 5.72 -4.34
CA LYS A 45 -4.11 6.15 -4.71
C LYS A 45 -3.61 7.24 -3.79
N ALA A 46 -4.41 8.28 -3.55
CA ALA A 46 -4.06 9.37 -2.65
C ALA A 46 -3.75 8.85 -1.23
N TYR A 47 -4.59 7.96 -0.68
CA TYR A 47 -4.36 7.38 0.63
C TYR A 47 -3.08 6.52 0.72
N TYR A 48 -2.89 5.59 -0.22
CA TYR A 48 -1.79 4.62 -0.19
C TYR A 48 -0.43 5.18 -0.68
N THR A 49 -0.41 6.40 -1.23
CA THR A 49 0.83 7.13 -1.55
C THR A 49 1.28 8.07 -0.44
N GLN A 50 0.48 8.24 0.63
CA GLN A 50 0.86 9.04 1.78
C GLN A 50 2.21 8.59 2.40
N PRO A 51 2.92 9.51 3.08
CA PRO A 51 4.03 9.12 3.92
C PRO A 51 3.53 8.27 5.09
N SER A 52 4.26 7.20 5.40
CA SER A 52 4.09 6.40 6.61
C SER A 52 5.28 6.62 7.54
N ILE A 53 5.06 6.50 8.85
CA ILE A 53 6.10 6.60 9.88
C ILE A 53 6.10 5.31 10.69
N GLU A 54 7.28 4.77 10.97
CA GLU A 54 7.45 3.59 11.81
C GLU A 54 8.11 3.97 13.13
N TYR A 55 7.31 4.06 14.18
CA TYR A 55 7.82 4.27 15.53
C TYR A 55 8.22 2.92 16.12
N LYS A 56 9.45 2.80 16.62
CA LYS A 56 9.97 1.55 17.20
C LYS A 56 10.23 1.74 18.69
N ASN A 57 9.83 0.75 19.48
CA ASN A 57 10.03 0.71 20.93
C ASN A 57 9.56 2.00 21.66
N VAL A 58 8.35 2.45 21.35
CA VAL A 58 7.76 3.65 21.96
C VAL A 58 6.84 3.33 23.13
N THR A 59 6.51 4.35 23.90
CA THR A 59 5.53 4.30 24.99
C THR A 59 4.26 5.03 24.59
N GLY A 60 3.12 4.37 24.79
CA GLY A 60 1.79 4.92 24.56
C GLY A 60 1.06 5.28 25.86
N TYR A 61 0.31 6.37 25.81
CA TYR A 61 -0.41 6.93 26.95
C TYR A 61 -1.90 7.02 26.65
N ILE A 62 -2.73 6.49 27.55
CA ILE A 62 -4.18 6.52 27.43
C ILE A 62 -4.76 7.21 28.66
N SER A 63 -5.48 8.32 28.44
CA SER A 63 -6.16 9.09 29.50
C SER A 63 -7.43 8.41 30.00
N PHE A 64 -7.83 8.70 31.24
CA PHE A 64 -9.10 8.25 31.83
C PHE A 64 -10.32 8.99 31.26
N ILE A 65 -10.13 10.23 30.82
CA ILE A 65 -11.18 11.06 30.20
C ILE A 65 -11.17 10.74 28.71
N GLN A 66 -11.95 9.73 28.30
CA GLN A 66 -12.01 9.32 26.89
C GLN A 66 -13.27 9.89 26.22
N PRO A 67 -13.15 10.41 24.99
CA PRO A 67 -14.31 10.65 24.13
C PRO A 67 -14.98 9.30 23.76
N SER A 68 -16.05 9.35 22.98
CA SER A 68 -16.72 8.15 22.45
C SER A 68 -15.77 7.17 21.73
N ILE A 69 -14.64 7.68 21.21
CA ILE A 69 -13.54 6.92 20.63
C ILE A 69 -12.30 7.08 21.50
N LYS A 70 -11.66 5.95 21.78
CA LYS A 70 -10.47 5.87 22.62
C LYS A 70 -9.22 6.12 21.79
N PHE A 71 -8.34 6.98 22.30
CA PHE A 71 -7.05 7.26 21.67
C PHE A 71 -5.89 6.84 22.59
N MET A 72 -4.83 6.35 21.96
CA MET A 72 -3.50 6.25 22.56
C MET A 72 -2.62 7.35 21.98
N ASN A 73 -1.96 8.10 22.85
CA ASN A 73 -1.02 9.14 22.47
C ASN A 73 0.40 8.59 22.48
N ILE A 74 1.14 8.80 21.39
CA ILE A 74 2.57 8.53 21.29
C ILE A 74 3.29 9.86 21.27
N ILE A 75 4.26 10.03 22.17
CA ILE A 75 5.09 11.22 22.24
C ILE A 75 6.40 10.92 21.51
N ASP A 76 6.70 11.69 20.46
CA ASP A 76 7.96 11.63 19.73
C ASP A 76 8.55 13.04 19.62
N GLY A 77 9.64 13.29 20.35
CA GLY A 77 10.19 14.63 20.55
C GLY A 77 9.12 15.60 21.07
N ASN A 78 8.87 16.67 20.31
CA ASN A 78 7.87 17.70 20.65
C ASN A 78 6.49 17.43 20.04
N SER A 79 6.28 16.28 19.38
CA SER A 79 5.03 15.95 18.70
C SER A 79 4.24 14.91 19.47
N VAL A 80 2.93 15.14 19.56
CA VAL A 80 1.96 14.15 20.04
C VAL A 80 1.24 13.55 18.85
N ASN A 81 1.40 12.25 18.65
CA ASN A 81 0.77 11.49 17.59
C ASN A 81 -0.38 10.65 18.16
N ASN A 82 -1.58 10.82 17.61
CA ASN A 82 -2.79 10.17 18.13
C ASN A 82 -3.08 8.87 17.38
N LEU A 83 -3.38 7.80 18.11
CA LEU A 83 -3.79 6.50 17.56
C LEU A 83 -5.21 6.19 18.00
N ALA A 84 -6.15 6.15 17.05
CA ALA A 84 -7.51 5.70 17.32
C ALA A 84 -7.50 4.18 17.57
N LEU A 85 -8.02 3.78 18.73
CA LEU A 85 -8.14 2.38 19.13
C LEU A 85 -9.48 1.82 18.63
N ILE A 86 -9.41 1.13 17.50
CA ILE A 86 -10.56 0.53 16.80
C ILE A 86 -10.36 -0.99 16.75
N GLY A 87 -11.45 -1.75 16.59
CA GLY A 87 -11.38 -3.21 16.54
C GLY A 87 -10.88 -3.80 17.84
N LYS A 88 -9.90 -4.70 17.76
CA LYS A 88 -9.33 -5.42 18.90
C LYS A 88 -8.57 -4.50 19.86
N ASP A 89 -7.94 -3.45 19.34
CA ASP A 89 -7.17 -2.49 20.14
C ASP A 89 -8.02 -1.79 21.20
N LYS A 90 -9.32 -1.57 20.91
CA LYS A 90 -10.25 -0.93 21.84
C LYS A 90 -10.40 -1.69 23.16
N GLN A 91 -10.40 -3.02 23.07
CA GLN A 91 -10.53 -3.91 24.23
C GLN A 91 -9.17 -4.26 24.84
N HIS A 92 -8.13 -4.37 24.01
CA HIS A 92 -6.80 -4.79 24.45
C HIS A 92 -6.09 -3.73 25.31
N TYR A 93 -6.20 -2.45 24.95
CA TYR A 93 -5.51 -1.39 25.67
C TYR A 93 -6.44 -0.64 26.62
N HIS A 94 -6.06 -0.54 27.89
CA HIS A 94 -6.80 0.18 28.94
C HIS A 94 -6.14 1.52 29.32
N THR A 95 -6.80 2.33 30.14
CA THR A 95 -6.23 3.58 30.66
C THR A 95 -4.88 3.30 31.34
N GLY A 96 -3.89 4.15 31.09
CA GLY A 96 -2.55 4.01 31.66
C GLY A 96 -1.43 4.12 30.63
N VAL A 97 -0.28 3.52 30.97
CA VAL A 97 0.97 3.58 30.21
C VAL A 97 1.29 2.20 29.62
N HIS A 98 1.50 2.13 28.31
CA HIS A 98 1.82 0.92 27.57
C HIS A 98 3.19 1.05 26.93
N ARG A 99 4.14 0.21 27.31
CA ARG A 99 5.53 0.27 26.83
C ARG A 99 5.80 -0.79 25.76
N ASN A 100 6.96 -0.71 25.14
CA ASN A 100 7.48 -1.71 24.20
C ASN A 100 6.53 -1.88 23.01
N LEU A 101 6.10 -0.75 22.43
CA LEU A 101 5.21 -0.74 21.27
C LEU A 101 5.96 -0.38 19.99
N ASN A 102 5.57 -1.04 18.91
CA ASN A 102 5.93 -0.73 17.54
C ASN A 102 4.66 -0.21 16.84
N ILE A 103 4.75 0.97 16.21
CA ILE A 103 3.59 1.63 15.59
C ILE A 103 3.86 1.89 14.11
N PHE A 104 2.97 1.39 13.25
CA PHE A 104 2.90 1.79 11.85
C PHE A 104 1.85 2.90 11.67
N TYR A 105 2.34 4.13 11.49
CA TYR A 105 1.53 5.34 11.46
C TYR A 105 1.29 5.81 10.03
N VAL A 106 0.01 5.97 9.66
CA VAL A 106 -0.43 6.61 8.42
C VAL A 106 -1.53 7.58 8.77
N ASN A 107 -1.38 8.84 8.34
CA ASN A 107 -2.35 9.86 8.68
C ASN A 107 -3.71 9.58 8.01
N GLU A 108 -4.76 9.75 8.80
CA GLU A 108 -6.15 9.60 8.37
C GLU A 108 -6.78 10.98 8.11
N ASP A 109 -7.85 11.00 7.31
CA ASP A 109 -8.64 12.22 7.07
C ASP A 109 -9.32 12.69 8.37
N LYS A 110 -9.83 13.92 8.40
CA LYS A 110 -10.38 14.57 9.60
C LYS A 110 -11.75 14.00 10.04
N ARG A 111 -11.88 12.69 10.26
CA ARG A 111 -13.12 12.06 10.75
C ARG A 111 -13.35 12.33 12.24
N PHE A 112 -12.28 12.49 13.02
CA PHE A 112 -12.36 12.78 14.45
C PHE A 112 -11.90 14.20 14.74
N GLU A 113 -12.57 14.87 15.67
CA GLU A 113 -12.16 16.20 16.15
C GLU A 113 -10.78 16.09 16.81
N GLY A 114 -9.75 16.66 16.18
CA GLY A 114 -8.38 16.58 16.63
C GLY A 114 -7.36 16.82 15.53
N ALA A 115 -6.11 17.05 15.93
CA ALA A 115 -4.96 17.05 15.04
C ALA A 115 -4.77 15.67 14.37
N LYS A 116 -3.80 15.59 13.45
CA LYS A 116 -3.36 14.37 12.73
C LYS A 116 -3.44 13.12 13.61
N TYR A 117 -4.08 12.05 13.10
CA TYR A 117 -4.20 10.76 13.78
C TYR A 117 -4.03 9.60 12.81
N SER A 118 -3.73 8.41 13.34
CA SER A 118 -3.73 7.13 12.61
C SER A 118 -4.69 6.15 13.29
N ILE A 119 -5.16 5.14 12.56
CA ILE A 119 -6.00 4.04 13.08
C ILE A 119 -5.17 2.76 13.17
N GLY A 120 -5.17 2.07 14.31
CA GLY A 120 -4.51 0.77 14.48
C GLY A 120 -3.00 0.81 14.20
N GLY A 121 -2.45 -0.28 13.67
CA GLY A 121 -1.03 -0.38 13.35
C GLY A 121 -0.13 -0.62 14.57
N ILE A 122 -0.69 -1.06 15.69
CA ILE A 122 0.02 -1.28 16.94
C ILE A 122 0.48 -2.74 16.99
N THR A 123 1.75 -2.96 17.34
CA THR A 123 2.35 -4.27 17.55
C THR A 123 3.30 -4.21 18.75
N SER A 124 3.65 -5.36 19.32
CA SER A 124 4.74 -5.41 20.30
C SER A 124 6.08 -5.06 19.65
N ALA A 125 6.99 -4.47 20.43
CA ALA A 125 8.39 -4.35 20.07
C ALA A 125 9.01 -5.74 19.85
N ASN A 126 10.07 -5.81 19.04
CA ASN A 126 10.75 -7.08 18.82
C ASN A 126 11.57 -7.43 20.07
N ASP A 127 11.51 -8.70 20.49
CA ASP A 127 12.42 -9.23 21.50
C ASP A 127 13.80 -9.58 20.88
N LYS A 128 13.82 -9.86 19.57
CA LYS A 128 15.02 -10.26 18.82
C LYS A 128 15.15 -9.49 17.51
N ALA A 129 16.38 -9.44 16.98
CA ALA A 129 16.60 -8.94 15.63
C ALA A 129 15.88 -9.84 14.60
N VAL A 130 15.14 -9.23 13.69
CA VAL A 130 14.44 -9.92 12.60
C VAL A 130 14.92 -9.32 11.28
N ASP A 131 15.37 -10.19 10.38
CA ASP A 131 15.67 -9.86 8.99
C ASP A 131 15.17 -11.01 8.12
N LEU A 132 13.91 -10.90 7.71
CA LEU A 132 13.22 -11.90 6.92
C LEU A 132 12.77 -11.30 5.59
N ILE A 133 12.70 -12.15 4.58
CA ILE A 133 12.18 -11.79 3.26
C ILE A 133 11.07 -12.78 2.93
N ALA A 134 9.85 -12.27 2.78
CA ALA A 134 8.75 -13.04 2.21
C ALA A 134 8.71 -12.81 0.69
N GLU A 135 8.50 -13.87 -0.09
CA GLU A 135 8.28 -13.74 -1.52
C GLU A 135 6.85 -13.24 -1.79
N ALA A 136 6.74 -12.14 -2.54
CA ALA A 136 5.47 -11.64 -3.05
C ALA A 136 5.37 -11.92 -4.54
N ARG A 137 4.42 -12.80 -4.91
CA ARG A 137 4.12 -13.14 -6.30
C ARG A 137 2.98 -12.28 -6.82
N VAL A 138 3.24 -11.52 -7.88
CA VAL A 138 2.26 -10.70 -8.60
C VAL A 138 1.78 -11.45 -9.84
N ILE A 139 0.47 -11.55 -9.98
CA ILE A 139 -0.23 -12.13 -11.13
C ILE A 139 -1.03 -11.00 -11.77
N LYS A 140 -0.58 -10.55 -12.95
CA LYS A 140 -1.34 -9.59 -13.75
C LYS A 140 -2.29 -10.38 -14.64
N ALA A 141 -3.59 -10.25 -14.39
CA ALA A 141 -4.59 -10.82 -15.28
C ALA A 141 -4.98 -9.74 -16.30
N ASP A 142 -4.65 -9.97 -17.56
CA ASP A 142 -5.32 -9.28 -18.64
C ASP A 142 -6.68 -9.93 -18.93
N HIS A 143 -7.54 -9.22 -19.66
CA HIS A 143 -8.87 -9.74 -20.03
C HIS A 143 -8.78 -10.87 -21.09
N ILE A 144 -7.57 -11.31 -21.47
CA ILE A 144 -7.29 -12.20 -22.60
C ILE A 144 -6.81 -13.58 -22.11
N GLY A 145 -6.43 -13.69 -20.82
CA GLY A 145 -6.05 -14.96 -20.18
C GLY A 145 -4.55 -15.24 -20.19
N GLU A 146 -3.72 -14.28 -20.64
CA GLU A 146 -2.28 -14.36 -20.44
C GLU A 146 -1.94 -13.93 -19.01
N TYR A 147 -1.28 -14.82 -18.28
CA TYR A 147 -0.79 -14.53 -16.94
C TYR A 147 0.67 -14.07 -17.04
N ASP A 148 0.89 -12.77 -16.89
CA ASP A 148 2.22 -12.25 -16.58
C ASP A 148 2.48 -12.43 -15.07
N TYR A 149 3.64 -13.00 -14.77
CA TYR A 149 4.07 -13.30 -13.41
C TYR A 149 5.31 -12.48 -13.09
N ASP A 150 5.27 -11.82 -11.94
CA ASP A 150 6.42 -11.09 -11.41
C ASP A 150 6.58 -11.36 -9.91
N PHE A 151 7.78 -11.13 -9.39
CA PHE A 151 8.16 -11.44 -8.02
C PHE A 151 8.96 -10.30 -7.43
N PHE A 152 8.69 -9.97 -6.18
CA PHE A 152 9.53 -9.04 -5.43
C PHE A 152 9.74 -9.48 -3.98
N PRO A 153 10.91 -9.16 -3.39
CA PRO A 153 11.17 -9.44 -1.99
C PRO A 153 10.41 -8.46 -1.09
N PHE A 154 9.52 -8.98 -0.26
CA PHE A 154 8.86 -8.21 0.80
C PHE A 154 9.69 -8.31 2.09
N LYS A 155 10.40 -7.22 2.43
CA LYS A 155 11.24 -7.15 3.62
C LYS A 155 10.40 -7.09 4.89
N ILE A 156 10.83 -7.86 5.88
CA ILE A 156 10.19 -7.99 7.19
C ILE A 156 11.28 -7.84 8.25
N ASP A 157 11.16 -6.80 9.06
CA ASP A 157 12.11 -6.44 10.12
C ASP A 157 11.47 -6.41 11.52
N LYS A 158 10.30 -7.05 11.66
CA LYS A 158 9.51 -7.12 12.90
C LYS A 158 9.08 -8.55 13.19
N GLU A 159 9.00 -8.94 14.47
CA GLU A 159 8.44 -10.24 14.86
C GLU A 159 6.93 -10.32 14.62
N ALA A 160 6.25 -9.18 14.77
CA ALA A 160 4.84 -9.04 14.51
C ALA A 160 4.58 -7.84 13.60
N MET A 161 3.67 -8.00 12.64
CA MET A 161 3.23 -6.93 11.75
C MET A 161 1.71 -6.80 11.82
N SER A 162 1.23 -5.56 11.79
CA SER A 162 -0.19 -5.30 11.64
C SER A 162 -0.64 -5.56 10.20
N LEU A 163 -1.90 -5.95 9.99
CA LEU A 163 -2.45 -6.05 8.64
C LEU A 163 -2.45 -4.68 7.94
N LYS A 164 -2.56 -3.57 8.68
CA LYS A 164 -2.42 -2.21 8.17
C LYS A 164 -1.06 -2.00 7.50
N GLU A 165 0.01 -2.37 8.18
CA GLU A 165 1.38 -2.21 7.67
C GLU A 165 1.60 -3.04 6.40
N ILE A 166 1.18 -4.31 6.42
CA ILE A 166 1.32 -5.20 5.26
C ILE A 166 0.50 -4.68 4.07
N ASP A 167 -0.77 -4.36 4.28
CA ASP A 167 -1.65 -3.82 3.24
C ASP A 167 -1.08 -2.53 2.63
N PHE A 168 -0.65 -1.59 3.48
CA PHE A 168 -0.17 -0.29 3.03
C PHE A 168 1.14 -0.40 2.26
N LYS A 169 2.14 -1.11 2.80
CA LYS A 169 3.45 -1.28 2.14
C LYS A 169 3.31 -2.01 0.80
N LEU A 170 2.49 -3.06 0.74
CA LEU A 170 2.25 -3.80 -0.51
C LEU A 170 1.53 -2.93 -1.55
N ARG A 171 0.47 -2.22 -1.19
CA ARG A 171 -0.24 -1.36 -2.15
C ARG A 171 0.61 -0.20 -2.63
N LYS A 172 1.43 0.39 -1.76
CA LYS A 172 2.39 1.42 -2.15
C LYS A 172 3.37 0.91 -3.21
N TYR A 173 3.97 -0.26 -2.96
CA TYR A 173 4.84 -0.92 -3.93
C TYR A 173 4.13 -1.22 -5.26
N LEU A 174 2.86 -1.66 -5.21
CA LEU A 174 2.05 -1.93 -6.40
C LEU A 174 1.70 -0.66 -7.20
N ILE A 175 1.52 0.47 -6.52
CA ILE A 175 1.30 1.77 -7.20
C ILE A 175 2.57 2.20 -7.92
N ASP A 176 3.71 2.10 -7.25
CA ASP A 176 4.99 2.60 -7.76
C ASP A 176 5.54 1.76 -8.92
N ASN A 177 5.28 0.43 -8.92
CA ASN A 177 5.91 -0.51 -9.86
C ASN A 177 4.93 -1.20 -10.83
N TYR A 178 3.64 -1.25 -10.51
CA TYR A 178 2.65 -2.06 -11.27
C TYR A 178 1.43 -1.27 -11.74
N GLY A 179 1.42 0.06 -11.57
CA GLY A 179 0.33 0.92 -12.05
C GLY A 179 -1.00 0.72 -11.33
N LEU A 180 -0.98 0.22 -10.08
CA LEU A 180 -2.18 0.10 -9.25
C LEU A 180 -2.82 1.49 -9.03
N TYR A 181 -4.15 1.52 -9.10
CA TYR A 181 -5.00 2.73 -9.14
C TYR A 181 -4.74 3.66 -10.33
N GLY A 182 -4.12 3.14 -11.39
CA GLY A 182 -3.99 3.76 -12.70
C GLY A 182 -4.55 2.83 -13.77
N GLU A 183 -3.69 1.98 -14.32
CA GLU A 183 -4.07 0.99 -15.34
C GLU A 183 -4.78 -0.22 -14.73
N MET A 184 -4.44 -0.55 -13.48
CA MET A 184 -5.01 -1.63 -12.69
C MET A 184 -5.79 -1.04 -11.52
N SER A 185 -7.00 -1.51 -11.22
CA SER A 185 -7.79 -0.94 -10.11
C SER A 185 -8.48 -1.96 -9.22
N THR A 186 -8.53 -3.23 -9.64
CA THR A 186 -9.22 -4.28 -8.90
C THR A 186 -8.32 -5.50 -8.70
N GLY A 187 -8.80 -6.43 -7.86
CA GLY A 187 -8.08 -7.64 -7.53
C GLY A 187 -7.93 -7.81 -6.02
N LYS A 188 -6.94 -8.60 -5.61
CA LYS A 188 -6.73 -8.90 -4.20
C LYS A 188 -5.29 -9.26 -3.88
N ILE A 189 -4.87 -8.90 -2.68
CA ILE A 189 -3.68 -9.40 -2.02
C ILE A 189 -4.12 -10.52 -1.07
N THR A 190 -3.41 -11.64 -1.07
CA THR A 190 -3.64 -12.78 -0.17
C THR A 190 -2.35 -13.10 0.58
N VAL A 191 -2.33 -12.86 1.88
CA VAL A 191 -1.26 -13.31 2.78
C VAL A 191 -1.62 -14.71 3.25
N LYS A 192 -0.88 -15.72 2.76
CA LYS A 192 -1.08 -17.12 3.15
C LYS A 192 -0.24 -17.43 4.37
N LYS A 193 -0.84 -18.10 5.35
CA LYS A 193 -0.12 -18.63 6.50
C LYS A 193 0.50 -19.99 6.15
N LYS A 194 1.56 -20.38 6.85
CA LYS A 194 2.18 -21.72 6.76
C LYS A 194 1.21 -22.83 7.16
N TYR A 195 0.33 -22.53 8.12
CA TYR A 195 -0.77 -23.39 8.55
C TYR A 195 -2.11 -22.89 7.98
N TYR A 196 -3.22 -23.52 8.36
CA TYR A 196 -4.56 -23.10 7.95
C TYR A 196 -4.80 -21.61 8.25
N GLY A 197 -5.30 -20.90 7.24
CA GLY A 197 -5.68 -19.49 7.35
C GLY A 197 -5.07 -18.61 6.27
N LYS A 198 -5.75 -17.50 5.99
CA LYS A 198 -5.27 -16.47 5.06
C LYS A 198 -5.89 -15.14 5.42
N TYR A 199 -5.16 -14.06 5.13
CA TYR A 199 -5.72 -12.71 5.13
C TYR A 199 -5.87 -12.24 3.69
N THR A 200 -7.02 -11.66 3.36
CA THR A 200 -7.30 -11.11 2.04
C THR A 200 -7.53 -9.61 2.14
N PHE A 201 -6.92 -8.84 1.24
CA PHE A 201 -7.16 -7.42 1.05
C PHE A 201 -7.71 -7.22 -0.35
N GLU A 202 -8.94 -6.71 -0.45
CA GLU A 202 -9.55 -6.37 -1.73
C GLU A 202 -9.01 -5.00 -2.17
N LEU A 203 -8.53 -4.92 -3.42
CA LEU A 203 -7.81 -3.74 -3.90
C LEU A 203 -8.74 -2.58 -4.25
N ASP A 204 -10.00 -2.86 -4.55
CA ASP A 204 -11.03 -1.88 -4.92
C ASP A 204 -11.60 -1.09 -3.73
N LYS A 205 -11.17 -1.40 -2.51
CA LYS A 205 -11.54 -0.66 -1.30
C LYS A 205 -10.40 -0.58 -0.30
N LYS A 206 -10.46 0.42 0.58
CA LYS A 206 -9.51 0.58 1.68
C LYS A 206 -9.66 -0.57 2.68
N LEU A 207 -8.56 -1.00 3.30
CA LEU A 207 -8.61 -1.95 4.40
C LEU A 207 -9.59 -1.48 5.48
N GLN A 208 -10.45 -2.38 5.94
CA GLN A 208 -11.43 -2.08 6.97
C GLN A 208 -10.74 -1.65 8.27
N GLU A 209 -11.24 -0.61 8.93
CA GLU A 209 -10.58 0.02 10.07
C GLU A 209 -10.40 -0.92 11.27
N ASP A 210 -11.37 -1.79 11.53
CA ASP A 210 -11.30 -2.83 12.56
C ASP A 210 -10.15 -3.80 12.30
N ARG A 211 -9.93 -4.16 11.04
CA ARG A 211 -8.82 -5.04 10.61
C ARG A 211 -7.46 -4.38 10.67
N MET A 212 -7.36 -3.05 10.80
CA MET A 212 -6.07 -2.38 11.00
C MET A 212 -5.44 -2.69 12.37
N SER A 213 -6.24 -3.18 13.32
CA SER A 213 -5.79 -3.68 14.63
C SER A 213 -5.39 -5.16 14.63
N ASP A 214 -5.63 -5.88 13.53
CA ASP A 214 -5.21 -7.28 13.44
C ASP A 214 -3.70 -7.38 13.28
N VAL A 215 -3.09 -8.27 14.05
CA VAL A 215 -1.65 -8.54 14.06
C VAL A 215 -1.38 -9.97 13.64
N ILE A 216 -0.34 -10.17 12.84
CA ILE A 216 0.18 -11.47 12.44
C ILE A 216 1.63 -11.61 12.92
N ASN A 217 1.96 -12.77 13.49
CA ASN A 217 3.35 -13.15 13.68
C ASN A 217 3.97 -13.45 12.32
N VAL A 218 5.05 -12.76 11.98
CA VAL A 218 5.64 -12.85 10.64
C VAL A 218 6.17 -14.24 10.32
N THR A 219 6.56 -15.02 11.33
CA THR A 219 7.02 -16.40 11.12
C THR A 219 5.92 -17.32 10.61
N ASP A 220 4.65 -16.92 10.80
CA ASP A 220 3.49 -17.64 10.28
C ASP A 220 3.23 -17.35 8.80
N ILE A 221 3.83 -16.30 8.22
CA ILE A 221 3.66 -15.97 6.80
C ILE A 221 4.41 -17.02 5.97
N ASP A 222 3.68 -17.67 5.06
CA ASP A 222 4.25 -18.59 4.07
C ASP A 222 4.64 -17.82 2.81
N ARG A 223 3.65 -17.16 2.20
CA ARG A 223 3.82 -16.40 0.96
C ARG A 223 2.74 -15.34 0.77
N ILE A 224 3.03 -14.38 -0.09
CA ILE A 224 2.09 -13.34 -0.48
C ILE A 224 1.72 -13.53 -1.95
N GLU A 225 0.43 -13.72 -2.24
CA GLU A 225 -0.08 -13.82 -3.60
C GLU A 225 -0.93 -12.61 -3.94
N ILE A 226 -0.57 -11.90 -5.01
CA ILE A 226 -1.21 -10.67 -5.44
C ILE A 226 -1.81 -10.91 -6.81
N LYS A 227 -3.10 -10.62 -6.95
CA LYS A 227 -3.80 -10.63 -8.25
C LYS A 227 -4.26 -9.22 -8.54
N VAL A 228 -3.74 -8.63 -9.61
CA VAL A 228 -4.17 -7.32 -10.12
C VAL A 228 -4.87 -7.49 -11.46
N ARG A 229 -5.90 -6.68 -11.69
CA ARG A 229 -6.71 -6.70 -12.92
C ARG A 229 -6.83 -5.29 -13.47
N LYS A 230 -6.90 -5.21 -14.80
CA LYS A 230 -7.12 -3.94 -15.51
C LYS A 230 -8.43 -3.31 -15.09
N ALA A 231 -8.42 -1.97 -15.05
CA ALA A 231 -9.57 -1.14 -14.70
C ALA A 231 -10.66 -1.16 -15.78
#